data_AF-A0A7C7DW59-F1
#
_entry.id   AF-A0A7C7DW59-F1
#
_cell.length_a   1.000
_cell.length_b   1.000
_cell.length_c   1.000
_cell.angle_alpha   90.00
_cell.angle_beta   90.00
_cell.angle_gamma   90.00
#
_symmetry.space_group_name_H-M   'P 1'
#
loop_
_entity.id
_entity.type
_entity.pdbx_description
1 polymer ?
#
loop_
_entity_poly.entity_id
_entity_poly.type
_entity_poly.pdbx_seq_one_letter_code
_entity_poly.pdbx_strand_id
1 'polypeptide(L)'
;RFLINDWEDYVFFEQKARYEMGEMTAELVEEMYRKAYRQFYLRPSPIIRRVKTKDFWLNLPRNIRIAANTFVPKKEKTGLRRAVEAEGAI
;
A
#
# COMPACT_ATOMS: atom_id res chain seq x y z
N ARG A 1 1.30 -12.18 -20.47
CA ARG A 1 2.06 -13.12 -19.60
C ARG A 1 1.53 -13.03 -18.17
N PHE A 2 1.28 -14.15 -17.48
CA PHE A 2 0.93 -14.13 -16.05
C PHE A 2 2.20 -14.05 -15.18
N LEU A 3 2.13 -13.29 -14.09
CA LEU A 3 3.22 -13.04 -13.14
C LEU A 3 2.92 -13.59 -11.73
N ILE A 4 1.88 -14.42 -11.62
CA ILE A 4 1.42 -15.05 -10.38
C ILE A 4 2.28 -16.28 -10.13
N ASN A 5 2.89 -16.37 -8.95
CA ASN A 5 3.71 -17.53 -8.55
C ASN A 5 3.06 -18.34 -7.44
N ASP A 6 2.11 -17.77 -6.70
CA ASP A 6 1.42 -18.44 -5.58
C ASP A 6 -0.03 -17.96 -5.37
N TRP A 7 -0.82 -18.67 -4.56
CA TRP A 7 -2.18 -18.33 -4.15
C TRP A 7 -2.28 -16.96 -3.48
N GLU A 8 -1.25 -16.55 -2.74
CA GLU A 8 -1.21 -15.21 -2.12
C GLU A 8 -1.16 -14.08 -3.16
N ASP A 9 -0.58 -14.34 -4.35
CA ASP A 9 -0.57 -13.36 -5.43
C ASP A 9 -1.98 -13.10 -5.98
N TYR A 10 -2.99 -13.93 -5.69
CA TYR A 10 -4.38 -13.60 -6.03
C TYR A 10 -4.96 -12.50 -5.13
N VAL A 11 -4.32 -12.18 -4.00
CA VAL A 11 -4.76 -11.10 -3.11
C VAL A 11 -4.41 -9.74 -3.74
N PHE A 12 -5.42 -8.93 -3.99
CA PHE A 12 -5.36 -7.69 -4.77
C PHE A 12 -4.72 -6.48 -4.05
N PHE A 13 -4.23 -6.66 -2.83
CA PHE A 13 -3.77 -5.57 -1.97
C PHE A 13 -2.26 -5.28 -2.02
N GLU A 14 -1.46 -6.04 -2.76
CA GLU A 14 0.00 -5.94 -2.70
C GLU A 14 0.64 -4.90 -3.63
N GLN A 15 -0.13 -4.06 -4.34
CA GLN A 15 0.41 -3.04 -5.26
C GLN A 15 1.37 -3.59 -6.35
N LYS A 16 1.29 -4.89 -6.63
CA LYS A 16 2.14 -5.60 -7.60
C LYS A 16 1.31 -6.01 -8.82
N ALA A 17 1.90 -5.94 -10.01
CA ALA A 17 1.25 -6.43 -11.22
C ALA A 17 1.07 -7.96 -11.18
N ARG A 18 -0.02 -8.45 -11.79
CA ARG A 18 -0.37 -9.89 -11.85
C ARG A 18 -0.25 -10.46 -13.24
N TYR A 19 -0.32 -9.60 -14.24
CA TYR A 19 -0.25 -9.98 -15.64
C TYR A 19 0.27 -8.81 -16.47
N GLU A 20 0.76 -9.16 -17.65
CA GLU A 20 1.12 -8.24 -18.72
C GLU A 20 0.29 -8.59 -19.94
N MET A 21 -0.21 -7.58 -20.65
CA MET A 21 -1.02 -7.77 -21.85
C MET A 21 -0.68 -6.74 -22.92
N GLY A 22 0.02 -7.17 -23.97
CA GLY A 22 0.47 -6.28 -25.04
C GLY A 22 1.35 -5.15 -24.49
N GLU A 23 0.92 -3.91 -24.68
CA GLU A 23 1.60 -2.71 -24.18
C GLU A 23 1.39 -2.46 -22.67
N MET A 24 0.47 -3.19 -22.03
CA MET A 24 0.25 -3.12 -20.59
C MET A 24 1.31 -3.96 -19.87
N THR A 25 2.46 -3.34 -19.63
CA THR A 25 3.57 -3.92 -18.86
C THR A 25 3.27 -3.93 -17.37
N ALA A 26 3.99 -4.76 -16.62
CA ALA A 26 3.87 -4.81 -15.16
C ALA A 26 4.10 -3.44 -14.51
N GLU A 27 5.13 -2.72 -14.97
CA GLU A 27 5.50 -1.40 -14.48
C GLU A 27 4.36 -0.40 -14.67
N LEU A 28 3.72 -0.38 -15.85
CA LEU A 28 2.61 0.52 -16.14
C LEU A 28 1.39 0.23 -15.23
N VAL A 29 1.07 -1.05 -15.03
CA VAL A 29 -0.04 -1.47 -14.14
C VAL A 29 0.22 -1.02 -12.71
N GLU A 30 1.44 -1.20 -12.19
CA GLU A 30 1.80 -0.75 -10.85
C GLU A 30 1.79 0.77 -10.71
N GLU A 31 2.31 1.50 -11.70
CA GLU A 31 2.28 2.96 -11.70
C GLU A 31 0.85 3.49 -11.65
N MET A 32 -0.02 2.95 -12.52
CA MET A 32 -1.44 3.33 -12.56
C MET A 32 -2.17 2.95 -11.28
N TYR A 33 -1.88 1.79 -10.69
CA TYR A 33 -2.40 1.40 -9.38
C TYR A 33 -1.98 2.43 -8.31
N ARG A 34 -0.70 2.79 -8.23
CA ARG A 34 -0.20 3.78 -7.25
C ARG A 34 -0.81 5.17 -7.50
N LYS A 35 -1.03 5.58 -8.76
CA LYS A 35 -1.72 6.82 -9.11
C LYS A 35 -3.18 6.80 -8.65
N ALA A 36 -3.92 5.74 -8.98
CA ALA A 36 -5.31 5.57 -8.59
C ALA A 36 -5.48 5.50 -7.07
N TYR A 37 -4.62 4.76 -6.38
CA TYR A 37 -4.61 4.65 -4.92
C TYR A 37 -4.40 6.02 -4.26
N ARG A 38 -3.43 6.81 -4.75
CA ARG A 38 -3.21 8.19 -4.30
C ARG A 38 -4.42 9.07 -4.56
N GLN A 39 -5.00 9.01 -5.74
CA GLN A 39 -6.17 9.82 -6.09
C GLN A 39 -7.39 9.47 -5.22
N PHE A 40 -7.59 8.19 -4.90
CA PHE A 40 -8.73 7.73 -4.13
C PHE A 40 -8.57 8.01 -2.63
N TYR A 41 -7.42 7.63 -2.05
CA TYR A 41 -7.17 7.67 -0.60
C TYR A 41 -6.39 8.91 -0.12
N LEU A 42 -5.56 9.52 -0.96
CA LEU A 42 -4.77 10.73 -0.64
C LEU A 42 -5.34 11.97 -1.33
N ARG A 43 -6.64 12.22 -1.13
CA ARG A 43 -7.32 13.39 -1.70
C ARG A 43 -6.80 14.69 -1.05
N PRO A 44 -6.31 15.66 -1.84
CA PRO A 44 -5.69 16.87 -1.29
C PRO A 44 -6.68 17.76 -0.53
N SER A 45 -7.93 17.88 -0.98
CA SER A 45 -8.94 18.73 -0.33
C SER A 45 -9.22 18.32 1.14
N PRO A 46 -9.57 17.06 1.45
CA PRO A 46 -9.70 16.60 2.83
C PRO A 46 -8.44 16.74 3.68
N ILE A 47 -7.27 16.49 3.11
CA ILE A 47 -5.99 16.60 3.82
C ILE A 47 -5.73 18.06 4.22
N ILE A 48 -5.85 18.98 3.27
CA ILE A 48 -5.66 20.43 3.50
C ILE A 48 -6.68 20.93 4.52
N ARG A 49 -7.95 20.51 4.41
CA ARG A 49 -8.99 20.86 5.38
C ARG A 49 -8.59 20.43 6.79
N ARG A 50 -8.05 19.23 6.97
CA ARG A 50 -7.62 18.71 8.27
C ARG A 50 -6.41 19.46 8.82
N VAL A 51 -5.37 19.66 8.02
CA VAL A 51 -4.13 20.36 8.44
C VAL A 51 -4.41 21.83 8.86
N LYS A 52 -5.42 22.47 8.27
CA LYS A 52 -5.83 23.84 8.65
C LYS A 52 -6.56 23.94 9.99
N THR A 53 -6.97 22.84 10.61
CA THR A 53 -7.70 22.88 11.88
C THR A 53 -6.74 23.02 13.07
N LYS A 54 -7.17 23.73 14.13
CA LYS A 54 -6.41 23.82 15.38
C LYS A 54 -6.20 22.45 16.03
N ASP A 55 -7.19 21.56 15.92
CA ASP A 55 -7.14 20.18 16.41
C ASP A 55 -5.94 19.40 15.84
N PHE A 56 -5.63 19.58 14.55
CA PHE A 56 -4.50 18.90 13.92
C PHE A 56 -3.18 19.21 14.63
N TRP A 57 -2.98 20.47 15.03
CA TRP A 57 -1.76 20.94 15.68
C TRP A 57 -1.73 20.61 17.17
N LEU A 58 -2.88 20.65 17.85
CA LEU A 58 -2.99 20.20 19.25
C LEU A 58 -2.66 18.69 19.38
N ASN A 59 -3.01 17.90 18.36
CA ASN A 59 -2.78 16.46 18.32
C ASN A 59 -1.62 16.05 17.39
N LEU A 60 -0.66 16.94 17.16
CA LEU A 60 0.41 16.75 16.17
C LEU A 60 1.20 15.43 16.34
N PRO A 61 1.67 15.02 17.53
CA PRO A 61 2.41 13.76 17.68
C PRO A 61 1.60 12.53 17.27
N ARG A 62 0.30 12.52 17.60
CA ARG A 62 -0.63 11.45 17.21
C ARG A 62 -0.83 11.44 15.69
N ASN A 63 -1.05 12.61 15.09
CA ASN A 63 -1.29 12.74 13.66
C ASN A 63 -0.06 12.33 12.83
N ILE A 64 1.15 12.68 13.29
CA ILE A 64 2.41 12.24 12.69
C ILE A 64 2.54 10.71 12.78
N ARG A 65 2.25 10.10 13.92
CA ARG A 65 2.29 8.63 14.07
C ARG A 65 1.32 7.93 13.11
N ILE A 66 0.12 8.46 12.94
CA ILE A 66 -0.87 7.91 11.99
C ILE A 66 -0.34 8.05 10.55
N ALA A 67 0.18 9.21 10.17
CA ALA A 67 0.76 9.42 8.85
C ALA A 67 1.95 8.47 8.61
N ALA A 68 2.84 8.31 9.58
CA ALA A 68 3.97 7.40 9.51
C ALA A 68 3.50 5.95 9.30
N ASN A 69 2.47 5.49 10.02
CA ASN A 69 1.93 4.13 9.83
C ASN A 69 1.32 3.90 8.44
N THR A 70 0.89 4.96 7.74
CA THR A 70 0.33 4.85 6.38
C THR A 70 1.43 4.73 5.32
N PHE A 71 2.58 5.39 5.52
CA PHE A 71 3.67 5.41 4.54
C PHE A 71 4.84 4.49 4.87
N VAL A 72 5.00 4.09 6.13
CA VAL A 72 6.06 3.20 6.60
C VAL A 72 5.48 1.78 6.72
N PRO A 73 5.95 0.83 5.90
CA PRO A 73 5.50 -0.55 5.99
C PRO A 73 5.86 -1.14 7.36
N LYS A 74 4.89 -1.78 8.02
CA LYS A 74 5.11 -2.47 9.29
C LYS A 74 5.95 -3.73 9.06
N LYS A 75 7.00 -3.91 9.86
CA LYS A 75 7.85 -5.12 9.88
C LYS A 75 7.08 -6.41 10.22
N GLU A 76 5.88 -6.30 10.82
CA GLU A 76 5.03 -7.44 11.19
C GLU A 76 4.66 -8.32 10.00
N LYS A 77 4.40 -7.75 8.81
CA LYS A 77 4.11 -8.56 7.60
C LYS A 77 5.31 -9.40 7.18
N THR A 78 6.53 -8.91 7.39
CA THR A 78 7.76 -9.66 7.12
C THR A 78 7.99 -10.76 8.16
N GLY A 79 7.61 -10.52 9.41
CA GLY A 79 7.71 -11.50 10.50
C GLY A 79 6.71 -12.65 10.34
N LEU A 80 5.44 -12.34 10.07
CA LEU A 80 4.40 -13.32 9.75
C LEU A 80 4.77 -14.15 8.53
N ARG A 81 5.25 -13.51 7.46
CA ARG A 81 5.71 -14.20 6.26
C ARG A 81 6.89 -15.13 6.54
N ARG A 82 7.89 -14.69 7.32
CA ARG A 82 9.00 -15.56 7.75
C ARG A 82 8.55 -16.70 8.66
N ALA A 83 7.53 -16.49 9.49
CA ALA A 83 6.98 -17.53 10.35
C ALA A 83 6.23 -18.58 9.51
N VAL A 84 5.41 -18.15 8.55
CA VAL A 84 4.71 -19.05 7.60
C VAL A 84 5.69 -19.79 6.69
N GLU A 85 6.72 -19.10 6.16
CA GLU A 85 7.82 -19.71 5.39
C GLU A 85 8.64 -20.71 6.25
N ALA A 86 8.80 -20.46 7.55
CA ALA A 86 9.49 -21.36 8.48
C ALA A 86 8.62 -22.54 8.96
N GLU A 87 7.30 -22.37 9.01
CA GLU A 87 6.33 -23.40 9.40
C GLU A 87 5.95 -24.36 8.25
N GLY A 88 6.40 -24.08 7.01
CA GLY A 88 6.46 -25.10 5.96
C GLY A 88 5.12 -25.42 5.29
N ALA A 89 4.37 -24.41 4.86
CA ALA A 89 3.27 -24.57 3.92
C ALA A 89 3.48 -23.70 2.68
N ILE A 90 4.43 -24.14 1.84
CA ILE A 90 4.46 -24.23 0.36
C ILE A 90 5.93 -24.39 -0.07
#